data_AF-A0A6A7ZP06-F1
#
_entry.id   AF-A0A6A7ZP06-F1
#
_cell.length_a   1.000
_cell.length_b   1.000
_cell.length_c   1.000
_cell.angle_alpha   90.00
_cell.angle_beta   90.00
_cell.angle_gamma   90.00
#
_symmetry.space_group_name_H-M   'P 1'
#
loop_
_entity.id
_entity.type
_entity.pdbx_description
1 polymer ?
#
loop_
_entity_poly.entity_id
_entity_poly.type
_entity_poly.pdbx_seq_one_letter_code
_entity_poly.pdbx_strand_id
1 'polypeptide(L)'
;MKHLLYAAAGLAALAFALTGAKAEDASWGCQVLLCAASQNPSWQGVPYCVPPMKRLIAAMAKPGFDWPICHQAKAGEPGRQEFEDCPAGARPTSSNDGNDNGLRRRNEEDQCVRIVDRCENRGEYNRLYGDEDANQRNGVTVRPISGNSDHFVNRDNRYNGCKVQVTSPRPRRANPWFFDIPNDKGVKERFWFNLRT
;
A
#
# COMPACT_ATOMS: atom_id res chain seq x y z
N MET A 1 -38.80 77.25 -22.16
CA MET A 1 -37.50 76.66 -21.75
C MET A 1 -37.64 75.15 -21.69
N LYS A 2 -36.87 74.47 -22.56
CA LYS A 2 -36.36 73.08 -22.51
C LYS A 2 -37.30 71.93 -22.07
N HIS A 3 -37.74 71.16 -23.08
CA HIS A 3 -38.14 69.76 -23.00
C HIS A 3 -37.01 68.89 -22.43
N LEU A 4 -37.34 67.91 -21.58
CA LEU A 4 -36.54 66.69 -21.44
C LEU A 4 -37.44 65.48 -21.18
N LEU A 5 -37.49 64.62 -22.20
CA LEU A 5 -38.02 63.26 -22.21
C LEU A 5 -37.10 62.36 -21.38
N TYR A 6 -37.63 61.53 -20.48
CA TYR A 6 -36.86 60.45 -19.87
C TYR A 6 -37.06 59.16 -20.64
N ALA A 7 -35.94 58.71 -21.22
CA ALA A 7 -35.80 57.52 -22.03
C ALA A 7 -35.96 56.23 -21.20
N ALA A 8 -36.60 55.24 -21.82
CA ALA A 8 -36.59 53.86 -21.37
C ALA A 8 -35.18 53.27 -21.49
N ALA A 9 -34.69 52.63 -20.44
CA ALA A 9 -33.49 51.78 -20.48
C ALA A 9 -33.92 50.33 -20.21
N GLY A 10 -33.88 49.51 -21.27
CA GLY A 10 -34.18 48.09 -21.22
C GLY A 10 -33.13 47.31 -20.43
N LEU A 11 -33.59 46.39 -19.60
CA LEU A 11 -32.79 45.39 -18.91
C LEU A 11 -32.16 44.42 -19.92
N ALA A 12 -30.86 44.55 -20.16
CA ALA A 12 -30.09 43.54 -20.89
C ALA A 12 -29.90 42.31 -19.99
N ALA A 13 -30.55 41.19 -20.34
CA ALA A 13 -30.28 39.89 -19.73
C ALA A 13 -28.92 39.38 -20.24
N LEU A 14 -27.88 39.45 -19.40
CA LEU A 14 -26.62 38.76 -19.62
C LEU A 14 -26.84 37.26 -19.38
N ALA A 15 -27.11 36.52 -20.44
CA ALA A 15 -26.99 35.07 -20.44
C ALA A 15 -25.50 34.71 -20.34
N PHE A 16 -25.02 34.48 -19.11
CA PHE A 16 -23.73 33.84 -18.91
C PHE A 16 -23.86 32.38 -19.34
N ALA A 17 -23.33 32.08 -20.54
CA ALA A 17 -23.04 30.71 -20.92
C ALA A 17 -22.06 30.13 -19.89
N LEU A 18 -22.49 29.10 -19.15
CA LEU A 18 -21.62 28.31 -18.29
C LEU A 18 -20.59 27.62 -19.19
N THR A 19 -19.42 28.23 -19.36
CA THR A 19 -18.25 27.54 -19.85
C THR A 19 -17.83 26.57 -18.74
N GLY A 20 -18.10 25.28 -18.96
CA GLY A 20 -17.69 24.19 -18.08
C GLY A 20 -16.16 24.12 -17.99
N ALA A 21 -15.59 24.88 -17.07
CA ALA A 21 -14.19 24.83 -16.72
C ALA A 21 -14.02 23.91 -15.52
N LYS A 22 -13.56 22.66 -15.75
CA LYS A 22 -12.70 21.77 -14.91
C LYS A 22 -12.93 21.67 -13.37
N ALA A 23 -13.94 22.31 -12.81
CA ALA A 23 -14.18 22.46 -11.39
C ALA A 23 -14.84 21.21 -10.77
N GLU A 24 -15.57 20.43 -11.59
CA GLU A 24 -16.17 19.18 -11.14
C GLU A 24 -15.10 18.11 -10.85
N ASP A 25 -14.02 18.04 -11.63
CA ASP A 25 -12.93 17.08 -11.43
C ASP A 25 -12.16 17.36 -10.12
N ALA A 26 -11.88 18.63 -9.82
CA ALA A 26 -11.25 19.06 -8.58
C ALA A 26 -12.15 18.75 -7.36
N SER A 27 -13.48 18.87 -7.51
CA SER A 27 -14.43 18.54 -6.45
C SER A 27 -14.45 17.03 -6.15
N TRP A 28 -14.42 16.19 -7.18
CA TRP A 28 -14.41 14.74 -7.04
C TRP A 28 -13.08 14.22 -6.47
N GLY A 29 -11.94 14.75 -6.91
CA GLY A 29 -10.63 14.37 -6.37
C GLY A 29 -10.49 14.66 -4.88
N CYS A 30 -11.01 15.81 -4.42
CA CYS A 30 -11.01 16.11 -2.99
C CYS A 30 -11.99 15.26 -2.19
N GLN A 31 -13.14 14.87 -2.75
CA GLN A 31 -14.03 13.90 -2.12
C GLN A 31 -13.34 12.54 -1.94
N VAL A 32 -12.69 12.05 -2.99
CA VAL A 32 -11.98 10.78 -2.95
C VAL A 32 -10.84 10.82 -1.94
N LEU A 33 -10.04 11.88 -1.93
CA LEU A 33 -8.96 12.03 -0.97
C LEU A 33 -9.48 12.08 0.48
N LEU A 34 -10.52 12.87 0.74
CA LEU A 34 -11.14 12.97 2.06
C LEU A 34 -11.66 11.60 2.53
N CYS A 35 -12.31 10.86 1.63
CA CYS A 35 -12.85 9.55 1.93
C CYS A 35 -11.75 8.49 2.10
N ALA A 36 -10.68 8.52 1.30
CA ALA A 36 -9.53 7.65 1.46
C ALA A 36 -8.75 7.94 2.74
N ALA A 37 -8.74 9.19 3.21
CA ALA A 37 -8.13 9.57 4.48
C ALA A 37 -8.95 9.15 5.72
N SER A 38 -10.20 8.72 5.53
CA SER A 38 -11.06 8.23 6.61
C SER A 38 -10.63 6.84 7.08
N GLN A 39 -10.12 6.74 8.31
CA GLN A 39 -9.61 5.47 8.88
C GLN A 39 -10.57 4.80 9.88
N ASN A 40 -11.38 5.57 10.62
CA ASN A 40 -12.26 5.07 11.68
C ASN A 40 -13.62 5.80 11.69
N PRO A 41 -14.64 5.28 11.01
CA PRO A 41 -14.62 4.08 10.15
C PRO A 41 -13.89 4.33 8.83
N SER A 42 -13.52 3.28 8.11
CA SER A 42 -13.01 3.41 6.75
C SER A 42 -14.12 3.88 5.79
N TRP A 43 -13.77 4.26 4.56
CA TRP A 43 -14.74 4.76 3.57
C TRP A 43 -15.95 3.83 3.35
N GLN A 44 -15.81 2.51 3.55
CA GLN A 44 -16.92 1.56 3.47
C GLN A 44 -17.97 1.76 4.57
N GLY A 45 -17.53 2.20 5.75
CA GLY A 45 -18.42 2.48 6.89
C GLY A 45 -19.01 3.89 6.89
N VAL A 46 -18.59 4.75 5.96
CA VAL A 46 -19.12 6.12 5.80
C VAL A 46 -20.02 6.16 4.55
N PRO A 47 -21.37 6.20 4.68
CA PRO A 47 -22.28 6.11 3.54
C PRO A 47 -22.03 7.15 2.45
N TYR A 48 -21.64 8.37 2.82
CA TYR A 48 -21.29 9.44 1.87
C TYR A 48 -20.04 9.12 1.05
N CYS A 49 -19.12 8.32 1.56
CA CYS A 49 -17.87 7.97 0.90
C CYS A 49 -17.98 6.75 -0.03
N VAL A 50 -19.01 5.93 0.11
CA VAL A 50 -19.19 4.75 -0.75
C VAL A 50 -19.38 5.12 -2.23
N PRO A 51 -20.26 6.06 -2.62
CA PRO A 51 -20.41 6.45 -4.03
C PRO A 51 -19.14 7.02 -4.70
N PRO A 52 -18.43 8.02 -4.13
CA PRO A 52 -17.26 8.58 -4.79
C PRO A 52 -16.11 7.57 -4.91
N MET A 53 -15.92 6.69 -3.92
CA MET A 53 -14.91 5.63 -3.96
C MET A 53 -15.26 4.54 -4.98
N LYS A 54 -16.53 4.13 -5.10
CA LYS A 54 -16.95 3.19 -6.15
C LYS A 54 -16.78 3.78 -7.55
N ARG A 55 -17.06 5.08 -7.73
CA ARG A 55 -16.78 5.79 -8.99
C ARG A 55 -15.30 5.75 -9.35
N LEU A 56 -14.41 5.95 -8.37
CA LEU A 56 -12.96 5.81 -8.55
C LEU A 56 -12.59 4.40 -9.02
N ILE A 57 -13.04 3.36 -8.32
CA ILE A 57 -12.70 1.97 -8.64
C ILE A 57 -13.17 1.59 -10.05
N ALA A 58 -14.36 2.05 -10.46
CA ALA A 58 -14.86 1.85 -11.83
C ALA A 58 -14.04 2.64 -12.87
N ALA A 59 -13.53 3.82 -12.52
CA ALA A 59 -12.68 4.62 -13.41
C ALA A 59 -11.29 3.98 -13.59
N MET A 60 -10.73 3.38 -12.54
CA MET A 60 -9.44 2.69 -12.57
C MET A 60 -9.37 1.52 -13.55
N ALA A 61 -10.52 0.92 -13.89
CA ALA A 61 -10.60 -0.16 -14.88
C ALA A 61 -10.55 0.34 -16.33
N LYS A 62 -10.65 1.66 -16.56
CA LYS A 62 -10.64 2.25 -17.90
C LYS A 62 -9.21 2.51 -18.37
N PRO A 63 -8.89 2.31 -19.66
CA PRO A 63 -7.59 2.67 -20.20
C PRO A 63 -7.35 4.18 -20.07
N GLY A 64 -6.11 4.57 -19.74
CA GLY A 64 -5.74 5.97 -19.55
C GLY A 64 -6.31 6.61 -18.28
N PHE A 65 -6.63 5.80 -17.27
CA PHE A 65 -7.04 6.32 -15.96
C PHE A 65 -5.88 7.06 -15.29
N ASP A 66 -6.15 8.29 -14.89
CA ASP A 66 -5.31 9.08 -14.00
C ASP A 66 -6.01 9.31 -12.67
N TRP A 67 -5.22 9.29 -11.59
CA TRP A 67 -5.75 9.55 -10.26
C TRP A 67 -6.27 10.98 -10.15
N PRO A 68 -7.51 11.20 -9.67
CA PRO A 68 -8.03 12.55 -9.52
C PRO A 68 -7.25 13.35 -8.48
N ILE A 69 -6.76 14.52 -8.89
CA ILE A 69 -5.89 15.38 -8.08
C ILE A 69 -6.76 16.32 -7.22
N CYS A 70 -6.45 16.41 -5.93
CA CYS A 70 -7.01 17.45 -5.06
C CYS A 70 -5.96 18.56 -4.86
N HIS A 71 -6.08 19.65 -5.61
CA HIS A 71 -5.15 20.78 -5.55
C HIS A 71 -5.09 21.42 -4.16
N GLN A 72 -6.22 21.46 -3.45
CA GLN A 72 -6.34 22.01 -2.10
C GLN A 72 -5.47 21.23 -1.09
N ALA A 73 -5.43 19.90 -1.20
CA ALA A 73 -4.66 19.03 -0.31
C ALA A 73 -3.20 18.86 -0.75
N LYS A 74 -2.80 19.44 -1.89
CA LYS A 74 -1.47 19.27 -2.52
C LYS A 74 -1.05 17.79 -2.61
N ALA A 75 -2.03 16.92 -2.83
CA ALA A 75 -1.86 15.49 -2.86
C ALA A 75 -2.19 14.98 -4.27
N GLY A 76 -1.25 14.23 -4.84
CA GLY A 76 -1.35 13.61 -6.16
C GLY A 76 -1.78 12.14 -6.06
N GLU A 77 -1.18 11.30 -6.88
CA GLU A 77 -1.42 9.85 -6.88
C GLU A 77 -1.03 9.20 -5.53
N PRO A 78 -1.83 8.26 -4.99
CA PRO A 78 -1.47 7.52 -3.80
C PRO A 78 -0.29 6.58 -4.06
N GLY A 79 0.51 6.36 -3.02
CA GLY A 79 1.46 5.26 -3.03
C GLY A 79 0.77 3.92 -2.79
N ARG A 80 1.47 2.83 -3.14
CA ARG A 80 1.04 1.46 -2.87
C ARG A 80 2.18 0.67 -2.22
N GLN A 81 1.87 0.01 -1.10
CA GLN A 81 2.73 -0.96 -0.44
C GLN A 81 1.92 -2.21 -0.15
N GLU A 82 2.28 -3.33 -0.78
CA GLU A 82 1.51 -4.57 -0.65
C GLU A 82 1.74 -5.28 0.68
N PHE A 83 2.93 -5.11 1.25
CA PHE A 83 3.39 -5.88 2.39
C PHE A 83 3.60 -5.01 3.63
N GLU A 84 3.31 -5.58 4.80
CA GLU A 84 3.60 -5.01 6.11
C GLU A 84 5.09 -5.12 6.42
N ASP A 85 5.57 -4.54 7.50
CA ASP A 85 6.96 -4.75 7.90
C ASP A 85 7.18 -6.19 8.37
N CYS A 86 8.40 -6.69 8.19
CA CYS A 86 8.73 -8.01 8.71
C CYS A 86 8.67 -8.02 10.25
N PRO A 87 8.30 -9.15 10.87
CA PRO A 87 8.27 -9.27 12.32
C PRO A 87 9.67 -9.00 12.90
N ALA A 88 9.71 -8.61 14.18
CA ALA A 88 10.96 -8.25 14.85
C ALA A 88 12.05 -9.33 14.68
N GLY A 89 13.26 -8.90 14.32
CA GLY A 89 14.39 -9.78 14.06
C GLY A 89 14.40 -10.44 12.66
N ALA A 90 13.41 -10.17 11.81
CA ALA A 90 13.42 -10.53 10.40
C ALA A 90 13.60 -9.30 9.52
N ARG A 91 14.21 -9.51 8.35
CA ARG A 91 14.35 -8.49 7.31
C ARG A 91 13.62 -8.90 6.03
N PRO A 92 13.16 -7.95 5.22
CA PRO A 92 12.58 -8.29 3.93
C PRO A 92 13.58 -8.97 2.99
N THR A 93 13.09 -9.86 2.15
CA THR A 93 13.81 -10.51 1.06
C THR A 93 12.82 -10.87 -0.05
N SER A 94 13.31 -10.99 -1.29
CA SER A 94 12.49 -11.51 -2.39
C SER A 94 12.55 -13.03 -2.45
N SER A 95 11.48 -13.67 -2.92
CA SER A 95 11.54 -15.06 -3.36
C SER A 95 12.52 -15.18 -4.54
N ASN A 96 13.47 -16.11 -4.45
CA ASN A 96 14.34 -16.44 -5.57
C ASN A 96 13.67 -17.55 -6.39
N ASP A 97 12.54 -17.24 -7.04
CA ASP A 97 11.93 -18.15 -8.00
C ASP A 97 12.77 -18.08 -9.29
N GLY A 98 13.80 -18.93 -9.35
CA GLY A 98 14.84 -18.96 -10.36
C GLY A 98 14.40 -19.45 -11.75
N ASN A 99 13.18 -19.14 -12.17
CA ASN A 99 12.72 -19.42 -13.52
C ASN A 99 11.61 -18.42 -13.89
N ASP A 100 11.95 -17.37 -14.63
CA ASP A 100 11.25 -17.01 -15.87
C ASP A 100 11.67 -15.63 -16.40
N ASN A 101 11.67 -15.56 -17.72
CA ASN A 101 12.13 -14.46 -18.53
C ASN A 101 11.24 -13.21 -18.36
N GLY A 102 11.89 -12.06 -18.15
CA GLY A 102 11.37 -10.76 -18.58
C GLY A 102 10.56 -9.97 -17.54
N LEU A 103 11.21 -8.96 -16.96
CA LEU A 103 10.61 -7.65 -16.66
C LEU A 103 9.24 -7.68 -15.93
N ARG A 104 9.19 -7.82 -14.57
CA ARG A 104 8.27 -7.03 -13.69
C ARG A 104 8.18 -7.33 -12.17
N ARG A 105 9.02 -8.11 -11.48
CA ARG A 105 8.89 -8.25 -9.99
C ARG A 105 10.20 -8.33 -9.21
N ARG A 106 11.19 -7.49 -9.55
CA ARG A 106 12.53 -7.60 -8.94
C ARG A 106 12.61 -7.10 -7.47
N ASN A 107 11.64 -6.34 -6.98
CA ASN A 107 11.74 -5.61 -5.70
C ASN A 107 10.50 -5.72 -4.80
N GLU A 108 9.69 -6.77 -4.92
CA GLU A 108 8.48 -6.87 -4.09
C GLU A 108 8.77 -7.26 -2.64
N GLU A 109 9.97 -7.76 -2.33
CA GLU A 109 10.40 -8.16 -0.99
C GLU A 109 9.29 -8.89 -0.25
N ASP A 110 8.73 -9.90 -0.91
CA ASP A 110 7.50 -10.61 -0.58
C ASP A 110 7.68 -11.64 0.53
N GLN A 111 8.91 -11.80 1.02
CA GLN A 111 9.28 -12.71 2.09
C GLN A 111 10.01 -11.99 3.21
N CYS A 112 10.00 -12.60 4.39
CA CYS A 112 10.79 -12.22 5.53
C CYS A 112 11.82 -13.30 5.81
N VAL A 113 13.07 -12.91 6.02
CA VAL A 113 14.16 -13.82 6.37
C VAL A 113 14.76 -13.45 7.73
N ARG A 114 15.01 -14.46 8.55
CA ARG A 114 15.69 -14.31 9.84
C ARG A 114 16.62 -15.47 10.12
N ILE A 115 17.60 -15.24 10.99
CA ILE A 115 18.46 -16.30 11.52
C ILE A 115 17.97 -16.69 12.91
N VAL A 116 17.78 -17.99 13.12
CA VAL A 116 17.31 -18.57 14.39
C VAL A 116 18.36 -19.52 14.92
N ASP A 117 18.61 -19.48 16.23
CA ASP A 117 19.39 -20.50 16.91
C ASP A 117 18.46 -21.60 17.45
N ARG A 118 18.48 -22.77 16.82
CA ARG A 118 17.66 -23.90 17.27
C ARG A 118 18.20 -24.61 18.51
N CYS A 119 19.43 -24.30 18.92
CA CYS A 119 20.07 -24.89 20.09
C CYS A 119 19.88 -24.02 21.35
N GLU A 120 19.66 -22.72 21.19
CA GLU A 120 19.37 -21.79 22.29
C GLU A 120 18.05 -22.15 22.99
N ASN A 121 16.97 -22.35 22.23
CA ASN A 121 15.69 -22.81 22.74
C ASN A 121 15.09 -23.91 21.84
N ARG A 122 15.53 -25.15 22.06
CA ARG A 122 15.12 -26.31 21.26
C ARG A 122 13.61 -26.59 21.35
N GLY A 123 13.00 -26.35 22.51
CA GLY A 123 11.56 -26.56 22.72
C GLY A 123 10.72 -25.60 21.87
N GLU A 124 11.05 -24.31 21.90
CA GLU A 124 10.36 -23.30 21.10
C GLU A 124 10.62 -23.48 19.61
N TYR A 125 11.87 -23.77 19.22
CA TYR A 125 12.19 -24.08 17.83
C TYR A 125 11.35 -25.24 17.30
N ASN A 126 11.28 -26.36 18.01
CA ASN A 126 10.49 -27.51 17.59
C ASN A 126 9.00 -27.18 17.52
N ARG A 127 8.49 -26.36 18.42
CA ARG A 127 7.08 -25.92 18.40
C ARG A 127 6.77 -25.05 17.17
N LEU A 128 7.67 -24.16 16.77
CA LEU A 128 7.46 -23.22 15.66
C LEU A 128 7.81 -23.81 14.29
N TYR A 129 8.84 -24.64 14.24
CA TYR A 129 9.52 -25.06 13.00
C TYR A 129 9.78 -26.56 12.90
N GLY A 130 9.42 -27.36 13.91
CA GLY A 130 9.67 -28.80 13.92
C GLY A 130 8.72 -29.63 13.05
N ASP A 131 7.60 -29.05 12.62
CA ASP A 131 6.65 -29.68 11.71
C ASP A 131 6.90 -29.18 10.28
N GLU A 132 7.61 -30.00 9.49
CA GLU A 132 7.97 -29.67 8.11
C GLU A 132 6.76 -29.55 7.19
N ASP A 133 5.72 -30.36 7.38
CA ASP A 133 4.49 -30.29 6.60
C ASP A 133 3.74 -28.99 6.88
N ALA A 134 3.64 -28.59 8.15
CA ALA A 134 3.04 -27.32 8.54
C ALA A 134 3.86 -26.14 7.99
N ASN A 135 5.19 -26.21 8.02
CA ASN A 135 6.05 -25.20 7.43
C ASN A 135 5.78 -25.06 5.93
N GLN A 136 5.75 -26.17 5.18
CA GLN A 136 5.51 -26.16 3.74
C GLN A 136 4.13 -25.59 3.40
N ARG A 137 3.08 -26.00 4.12
CA ARG A 137 1.71 -25.46 3.95
C ARG A 137 1.65 -23.95 4.19
N ASN A 138 2.48 -23.43 5.09
CA ASN A 138 2.56 -22.01 5.42
C ASN A 138 3.59 -21.23 4.59
N GLY A 139 4.23 -21.85 3.60
CA GLY A 139 5.29 -21.23 2.80
C GLY A 139 6.56 -20.90 3.59
N VAL A 140 6.75 -21.52 4.75
CA VAL A 140 7.93 -21.34 5.60
C VAL A 140 9.02 -22.31 5.13
N THR A 141 10.21 -21.77 4.88
CA THR A 141 11.39 -22.55 4.54
C THR A 141 12.40 -22.44 5.67
N VAL A 142 12.87 -23.57 6.17
CA VAL A 142 13.93 -23.63 7.19
C VAL A 142 15.16 -24.30 6.59
N ARG A 143 16.24 -23.52 6.42
CA ARG A 143 17.50 -24.02 5.85
C ARG A 143 18.59 -23.94 6.90
N PRO A 144 19.34 -25.03 7.18
CA PRO A 144 20.56 -24.91 7.96
C PRO A 144 21.50 -23.93 7.27
N ILE A 145 22.11 -23.03 8.06
CA ILE A 145 23.24 -22.23 7.59
C ILE A 145 24.46 -23.11 7.78
N SER A 146 24.60 -24.15 6.97
CA SER A 146 25.84 -24.92 6.92
C SER A 146 26.85 -24.12 6.11
N GLY A 147 27.98 -23.76 6.73
CA GLY A 147 29.22 -23.66 5.94
C GLY A 147 29.35 -24.95 5.15
N ASN A 148 29.64 -24.85 3.86
CA ASN A 148 29.58 -25.94 2.88
C ASN A 148 29.92 -27.33 3.44
N SER A 149 29.08 -28.30 3.05
CA SER A 149 29.38 -29.73 2.87
C SER A 149 30.70 -30.19 3.47
N ASP A 150 30.71 -31.04 4.50
CA ASP A 150 31.79 -32.02 4.63
C ASP A 150 31.41 -33.24 5.47
N HIS A 151 31.71 -34.39 4.88
CA HIS A 151 31.83 -35.72 5.47
C HIS A 151 33.01 -35.82 6.45
N PHE A 152 33.26 -34.82 7.32
CA PHE A 152 34.39 -34.89 8.24
C PHE A 152 34.02 -34.43 9.64
N VAL A 153 33.92 -35.44 10.52
CA VAL A 153 33.92 -35.34 11.98
C VAL A 153 35.07 -34.43 12.40
N ASN A 154 34.79 -33.25 12.95
CA ASN A 154 35.84 -32.50 13.64
C ASN A 154 35.36 -31.73 14.88
N ARG A 155 36.28 -31.69 15.83
CA ARG A 155 36.11 -31.69 17.28
C ARG A 155 36.05 -30.28 17.89
N ASP A 156 35.71 -29.26 17.10
CA ASP A 156 35.57 -27.88 17.57
C ASP A 156 34.16 -27.34 17.27
N ASN A 157 33.33 -27.53 18.29
CA ASN A 157 31.88 -27.43 18.35
C ASN A 157 31.37 -25.97 18.31
N ARG A 158 31.72 -25.18 17.29
CA ARG A 158 31.24 -23.78 17.14
C ARG A 158 30.41 -23.50 15.89
N TYR A 159 30.34 -24.42 14.93
CA TYR A 159 29.47 -24.33 13.76
C TYR A 159 28.49 -25.52 13.73
N ASN A 160 27.77 -25.71 14.84
CA ASN A 160 27.07 -26.97 15.19
C ASN A 160 25.75 -27.21 14.43
N GLY A 161 25.55 -26.61 13.25
CA GLY A 161 24.25 -26.63 12.59
C GLY A 161 23.13 -25.96 13.39
N CYS A 162 23.44 -25.25 14.48
CA CYS A 162 22.47 -24.61 15.37
C CYS A 162 21.80 -23.39 14.73
N LYS A 163 22.51 -22.65 13.88
CA LYS A 163 21.93 -21.52 13.16
C LYS A 163 21.19 -21.99 11.92
N VAL A 164 19.93 -21.62 11.82
CA VAL A 164 19.10 -21.84 10.64
C VAL A 164 18.63 -20.51 10.08
N GLN A 165 18.52 -20.44 8.77
CA GLN A 165 17.81 -19.40 8.08
C GLN A 165 16.35 -19.83 7.96
N VAL A 166 15.45 -19.02 8.52
CA VAL A 166 14.01 -19.18 8.34
C VAL A 166 13.55 -18.09 7.38
N THR A 167 12.92 -18.51 6.30
CA THR A 167 12.23 -17.63 5.36
C THR A 167 10.74 -17.89 5.47
N SER A 168 9.91 -16.86 5.56
CA SER A 168 8.45 -16.97 5.59
C SER A 168 7.82 -15.96 4.65
N PRO A 169 6.57 -16.16 4.21
CA PRO A 169 5.84 -15.13 3.47
C PRO A 169 5.74 -13.86 4.31
N ARG A 170 5.88 -12.70 3.66
CA ARG A 170 5.72 -11.41 4.32
C ARG A 170 4.22 -11.12 4.49
N PRO A 171 3.77 -10.64 5.67
CA PRO A 171 2.37 -10.33 5.88
C PRO A 171 1.88 -9.27 4.88
N ARG A 172 0.70 -9.46 4.30
CA ARG A 172 0.10 -8.51 3.35
C ARG A 172 -0.71 -7.46 4.10
N ARG A 173 -0.60 -6.20 3.67
CA ARG A 173 -1.37 -5.10 4.24
C ARG A 173 -2.85 -5.28 3.95
N ALA A 174 -3.68 -5.12 4.98
CA ALA A 174 -5.13 -5.00 4.79
C ALA A 174 -5.49 -3.76 3.95
N ASN A 175 -4.73 -2.67 4.12
CA ASN A 175 -4.87 -1.41 3.42
C ASN A 175 -3.57 -1.08 2.66
N PRO A 176 -3.42 -1.49 1.39
CA PRO A 176 -2.16 -1.36 0.67
C PRO A 176 -1.95 0.01 0.03
N TRP A 177 -2.98 0.84 -0.09
CA TRP A 177 -2.88 2.17 -0.68
C TRP A 177 -2.71 3.22 0.38
N PHE A 178 -1.97 4.28 0.09
CA PHE A 178 -1.80 5.38 1.03
C PHE A 178 -1.64 6.75 0.38
N PHE A 179 -2.06 7.78 1.10
CA PHE A 179 -1.71 9.17 0.81
C PHE A 179 -0.78 9.72 1.89
N ASP A 180 0.23 10.46 1.48
CA ASP A 180 1.06 11.27 2.38
C ASP A 180 0.58 12.72 2.29
N ILE A 181 -0.25 13.14 3.25
CA ILE A 181 -0.90 14.46 3.26
C ILE A 181 -0.19 15.35 4.26
N PRO A 182 0.27 16.56 3.87
CA PRO A 182 0.85 17.50 4.83
C PRO A 182 -0.22 18.05 5.77
N ASN A 183 0.05 18.03 7.07
CA ASN A 183 -0.76 18.73 8.07
C ASN A 183 -0.48 20.24 8.07
N ASP A 184 -1.15 21.00 8.95
CA ASP A 184 -1.01 22.47 9.05
C ASP A 184 0.41 22.95 9.35
N LYS A 185 1.28 22.06 9.85
CA LYS A 185 2.70 22.32 10.15
C LYS A 185 3.63 21.88 9.01
N GLY A 186 3.09 21.38 7.91
CA GLY A 186 3.84 20.85 6.77
C GLY A 186 4.42 19.44 6.97
N VAL A 187 4.10 18.78 8.09
CA VAL A 187 4.53 17.39 8.34
C VAL A 187 3.60 16.45 7.58
N LYS A 188 4.17 15.54 6.80
CA LYS A 188 3.39 14.55 6.04
C LYS A 188 2.90 13.44 6.96
N GLU A 189 1.58 13.27 7.02
CA GLU A 189 0.92 12.16 7.69
C GLU A 189 0.45 11.14 6.66
N ARG A 190 0.65 9.85 6.96
CA ARG A 190 0.30 8.75 6.08
C ARG A 190 -1.08 8.20 6.41
N PHE A 191 -1.99 8.25 5.45
CA PHE A 191 -3.33 7.71 5.55
C PHE A 191 -3.48 6.47 4.68
N TRP A 192 -3.74 5.33 5.31
CA TRP A 192 -3.89 4.05 4.63
C TRP A 192 -5.33 3.73 4.29
N PHE A 193 -5.57 3.18 3.11
CA PHE A 193 -6.87 2.73 2.66
C PHE A 193 -6.79 1.49 1.76
N ASN A 194 -7.94 0.89 1.48
CA ASN A 194 -8.07 -0.20 0.51
C ASN A 194 -9.15 0.14 -0.52
N LEU A 195 -9.08 -0.49 -1.69
CA LEU A 195 -10.05 -0.34 -2.77
C LEU A 195 -10.97 -1.57 -2.91
N ARG A 196 -11.18 -2.31 -1.81
CA ARG A 196 -12.09 -3.46 -1.80
C ARG A 196 -13.51 -2.96 -1.69
N THR A 197 -14.35 -3.34 -2.65
CA THR A 197 -15.78 -3.00 -2.71
C THR A 197 -16.65 -4.00 -2.00
#